data_AF-A0A940X4H2-F1
#
_entry.id   AF-A0A940X4H2-F1
#
_cell.length_a   1.000
_cell.length_b   1.000
_cell.length_c   1.000
_cell.angle_alpha   90.00
_cell.angle_beta   90.00
_cell.angle_gamma   90.00
#
_symmetry.space_group_name_H-M   'P 1'
#
loop_
_entity.id
_entity.type
_entity.pdbx_description
1 polymer ?
#
loop_
_entity_poly.entity_id
_entity_poly.type
_entity_poly.pdbx_seq_one_letter_code
_entity_poly.pdbx_strand_id
1 'polypeptide(L)'
;MQGTLSFIADALVFVVLPWCLWRLLGRRIPFAVLPIIVGLALAASGTSIGASVATAAGQTLGWLGVLLLAFTAGLETRSIPAMEADGAAVSGRGLSLPRLAGSALLALLLPFAAGVVVARAGLPALPGWGAPHGNEWTGAIAIGLCVAVSALPVLVGIVRELQDRHRALGNIALRIAVIDDAVLWTGLATLLLVTGAVGEVGFDFTRGAFAVVVLVALALAGQGLRRFASPPGWLIGPLAAAWLAAGAWASATLGLHELLGAYYAGAMMAPNWIARLPVERLGALALFVLAPLFFGHSGLRIDGDALGWTSMGIAAGLFLLSASAKLAAIRLYPPSSALDRRETLAVGALLQCKGLMEIVAATILHDKGLLSANAFAVLVTLAVLSTVLTGPLFRVFAGRVARPRGLPAHPAS
;
A
#
# COMPACT_ATOMS: atom_id res chain seq x y z
N MET A 1 19.98 -2.03 -29.49
CA MET A 1 19.44 -3.41 -29.43
C MET A 1 19.51 -4.02 -28.03
N GLN A 2 20.60 -3.83 -27.26
CA GLN A 2 20.70 -4.33 -25.87
C GLN A 2 19.60 -3.80 -24.92
N GLY A 3 19.27 -2.51 -24.98
CA GLY A 3 18.24 -1.92 -24.09
C GLY A 3 16.81 -2.43 -24.33
N THR A 4 16.47 -2.83 -25.55
CA THR A 4 15.14 -3.40 -25.85
C THR A 4 15.04 -4.84 -25.38
N LEU A 5 16.11 -5.61 -25.54
CA LEU A 5 16.19 -7.00 -25.07
C LEU A 5 16.15 -7.09 -23.54
N SER A 6 16.84 -6.19 -22.84
CA SER A 6 16.79 -6.14 -21.37
C SER A 6 15.39 -5.76 -20.88
N PHE A 7 14.72 -4.81 -21.52
CA PHE A 7 13.34 -4.47 -21.17
C PHE A 7 12.34 -5.61 -21.43
N ILE A 8 12.54 -6.37 -22.51
CA ILE A 8 11.72 -7.56 -22.77
C ILE A 8 11.97 -8.61 -21.68
N ALA A 9 13.23 -8.84 -21.29
CA ALA A 9 13.56 -9.75 -20.19
C ALA A 9 12.93 -9.31 -18.86
N ASP A 10 12.99 -8.01 -18.55
CA ASP A 10 12.34 -7.37 -17.40
C ASP A 10 10.83 -7.69 -17.36
N ALA A 11 10.12 -7.42 -18.46
CA ALA A 11 8.69 -7.72 -18.57
C ALA A 11 8.39 -9.24 -18.50
N LEU A 12 9.23 -10.08 -19.11
CA LEU A 12 9.04 -11.54 -19.03
C LEU A 12 9.18 -12.04 -17.59
N VAL A 13 10.17 -11.55 -16.85
CA VAL A 13 10.47 -11.98 -15.49
C VAL A 13 9.48 -11.40 -14.47
N PHE A 14 9.10 -10.14 -14.58
CA PHE A 14 8.26 -9.49 -13.55
C PHE A 14 6.79 -9.35 -13.90
N VAL A 15 6.39 -9.60 -15.15
CA VAL A 15 4.98 -9.60 -15.56
C VAL A 15 4.54 -10.99 -15.96
N VAL A 16 5.18 -11.60 -16.97
CA VAL A 16 4.71 -12.86 -17.57
C VAL A 16 4.89 -14.04 -16.62
N LEU A 17 6.07 -14.18 -15.99
CA LEU A 17 6.35 -15.27 -15.06
C LEU A 17 5.41 -15.25 -13.84
N PRO A 18 5.26 -14.12 -13.10
CA PRO A 18 4.27 -14.00 -12.02
C PRO A 18 2.85 -14.32 -12.48
N TRP A 19 2.47 -13.94 -13.70
CA TRP A 19 1.14 -14.24 -14.23
C TRP A 19 0.93 -15.73 -14.48
N CYS A 20 1.94 -16.41 -15.02
CA CYS A 20 1.94 -17.87 -15.16
C CYS A 20 1.85 -18.55 -13.79
N LEU A 21 2.69 -18.14 -12.83
CA LEU A 21 2.68 -18.66 -11.46
C LEU A 21 1.32 -18.44 -10.79
N TRP A 22 0.71 -17.27 -10.96
CA TRP A 22 -0.61 -16.95 -10.40
C TRP A 22 -1.70 -17.89 -10.92
N ARG A 23 -1.66 -18.22 -12.22
CA ARG A 23 -2.57 -19.21 -12.83
C ARG A 23 -2.31 -20.62 -12.32
N LEU A 24 -1.04 -21.03 -12.28
CA LEU A 24 -0.63 -22.37 -11.82
C LEU A 24 -0.98 -22.61 -10.35
N LEU A 25 -0.82 -21.61 -9.49
CA LEU A 25 -1.16 -21.66 -8.07
C LEU A 25 -2.68 -21.53 -7.81
N GLY A 26 -3.50 -21.50 -8.85
CA GLY A 26 -4.95 -21.39 -8.73
C GLY A 26 -5.41 -20.12 -8.01
N ARG A 27 -4.70 -18.99 -8.20
CA ARG A 27 -5.03 -17.68 -7.61
C ARG A 27 -5.10 -17.66 -6.08
N ARG A 28 -4.32 -18.53 -5.41
CA ARG A 28 -4.27 -18.60 -3.93
C ARG A 28 -3.45 -17.47 -3.31
N ILE A 29 -2.45 -16.99 -4.02
CA ILE A 29 -1.60 -15.87 -3.61
C ILE A 29 -2.06 -14.64 -4.43
N PRO A 30 -2.23 -13.46 -3.82
CA PRO A 30 -2.55 -12.25 -4.56
C PRO A 30 -1.46 -11.97 -5.60
N PHE A 31 -1.86 -11.58 -6.80
CA PHE A 31 -0.96 -11.32 -7.91
C PHE A 31 0.08 -10.26 -7.56
N ALA A 32 -0.29 -9.21 -6.82
CA ALA A 32 0.66 -8.16 -6.38
C ALA A 32 1.87 -8.70 -5.59
N VAL A 33 1.74 -9.87 -4.95
CA VAL A 33 2.80 -10.47 -4.12
C VAL A 33 3.78 -11.30 -4.95
N LEU A 34 3.33 -11.89 -6.05
CA LEU A 34 4.14 -12.83 -6.84
C LEU A 34 5.38 -12.19 -7.48
N PRO A 35 5.33 -11.00 -8.09
CA PRO A 35 6.52 -10.32 -8.59
C PRO A 35 7.54 -10.04 -7.48
N ILE A 36 7.09 -9.69 -6.27
CA ILE A 36 7.97 -9.49 -5.11
C ILE A 36 8.72 -10.78 -4.77
N ILE A 37 8.00 -11.91 -4.72
CA ILE A 37 8.60 -13.23 -4.45
C ILE A 37 9.61 -13.60 -5.54
N VAL A 38 9.29 -13.34 -6.81
CA VAL A 38 10.20 -13.60 -7.94
C VAL A 38 11.46 -12.74 -7.83
N GLY A 39 11.31 -11.43 -7.58
CA GLY A 39 12.45 -10.53 -7.38
C GLY A 39 13.32 -10.95 -6.21
N LEU A 40 12.71 -11.34 -5.10
CA LEU A 40 13.42 -11.82 -3.92
C LEU A 40 14.18 -13.13 -4.19
N ALA A 41 13.55 -14.09 -4.87
CA ALA A 41 14.19 -15.34 -5.24
C ALA A 41 15.41 -15.12 -6.16
N LEU A 42 15.31 -14.15 -7.08
CA LEU A 42 16.43 -13.76 -7.92
C LEU A 42 17.56 -13.10 -7.11
N ALA A 43 17.24 -12.18 -6.20
CA ALA A 43 18.22 -11.56 -5.31
C ALA A 43 18.94 -12.61 -4.45
N ALA A 44 18.19 -13.50 -3.79
CA ALA A 44 18.74 -14.55 -2.94
C ALA A 44 19.55 -15.61 -3.69
N SER A 45 19.32 -15.80 -5.00
CA SER A 45 20.08 -16.75 -5.81
C SER A 45 21.53 -16.32 -6.06
N GLY A 46 21.88 -15.05 -5.81
CA GLY A 46 23.20 -14.50 -6.12
C GLY A 46 23.57 -14.49 -7.61
N THR A 47 22.61 -14.79 -8.50
CA THR A 47 22.85 -14.85 -9.94
C THR A 47 22.92 -13.44 -10.53
N SER A 48 23.81 -13.23 -11.50
CA SER A 48 23.91 -11.98 -12.28
C SER A 48 22.64 -11.67 -13.09
N ILE A 49 21.71 -12.64 -13.18
CA ILE A 49 20.44 -12.53 -13.89
C ILE A 49 19.61 -11.38 -13.32
N GLY A 50 19.51 -11.23 -11.99
CA GLY A 50 18.74 -10.16 -11.36
C GLY A 50 19.21 -8.75 -11.77
N ALA A 51 20.52 -8.54 -11.79
CA ALA A 51 21.13 -7.28 -12.23
C ALA A 51 21.01 -7.04 -13.74
N SER A 52 21.03 -8.11 -14.55
CA SER A 52 20.92 -8.01 -16.02
C SER A 52 19.49 -7.75 -16.51
N VAL A 53 18.48 -8.12 -15.71
CA VAL A 53 17.05 -8.02 -16.03
C VAL A 53 16.47 -6.68 -15.58
N ALA A 54 17.00 -6.08 -14.51
CA ALA A 54 16.50 -4.80 -14.00
C ALA A 54 16.76 -3.65 -14.99
N THR A 55 15.69 -2.96 -15.43
CA THR A 55 15.83 -1.80 -16.33
C THR A 55 15.24 -0.52 -15.72
N ALA A 56 15.88 0.62 -16.02
CA ALA A 56 15.36 1.92 -15.61
C ALA A 56 13.95 2.18 -16.17
N ALA A 57 13.70 1.78 -17.43
CA ALA A 57 12.38 1.90 -18.05
C ALA A 57 11.32 1.06 -17.33
N GLY A 58 11.63 -0.18 -16.96
CA GLY A 58 10.75 -1.04 -16.18
C GLY A 58 10.43 -0.46 -14.80
N GLN A 59 11.43 0.10 -14.11
CA GLN A 59 11.22 0.80 -12.84
C GLN A 59 10.28 2.01 -12.99
N THR A 60 10.51 2.87 -13.98
CA THR A 60 9.67 4.06 -14.21
C THR A 60 8.23 3.69 -14.58
N LEU A 61 8.06 2.71 -15.48
CA LEU A 61 6.72 2.22 -15.88
C LEU A 61 6.01 1.54 -14.71
N GLY A 62 6.75 0.78 -13.91
CA GLY A 62 6.21 0.17 -12.69
C GLY A 62 5.74 1.21 -11.69
N TRP A 63 6.53 2.26 -11.48
CA TRP A 63 6.18 3.36 -10.59
C TRP A 63 4.90 4.08 -11.04
N LEU A 64 4.80 4.39 -12.34
CA LEU A 64 3.57 4.89 -12.94
C LEU A 64 2.38 3.95 -12.72
N GLY A 65 2.61 2.64 -12.84
CA GLY A 65 1.61 1.61 -12.52
C GLY A 65 1.09 1.72 -11.10
N VAL A 66 1.97 1.90 -10.12
CA VAL A 66 1.61 2.05 -8.71
C VAL A 66 0.86 3.36 -8.45
N LEU A 67 1.29 4.48 -9.03
CA LEU A 67 0.56 5.75 -8.94
C LEU A 67 -0.84 5.63 -9.57
N LEU A 68 -0.96 4.98 -10.72
CA LEU A 68 -2.25 4.73 -11.37
C LEU A 68 -3.15 3.81 -10.53
N LEU A 69 -2.57 2.82 -9.86
CA LEU A 69 -3.27 1.92 -8.95
C LEU A 69 -3.87 2.69 -7.76
N ALA A 70 -3.08 3.56 -7.12
CA ALA A 70 -3.55 4.43 -6.04
C ALA A 70 -4.59 5.45 -6.52
N PHE A 71 -4.35 6.10 -7.66
CA PHE A 71 -5.30 7.04 -8.26
C PHE A 71 -6.65 6.39 -8.53
N THR A 72 -6.67 5.22 -9.16
CA THR A 72 -7.90 4.47 -9.43
C THR A 72 -8.62 4.02 -8.17
N ALA A 73 -7.89 3.67 -7.09
CA ALA A 73 -8.50 3.42 -5.78
C ALA A 73 -9.14 4.68 -5.17
N GLY A 74 -8.52 5.84 -5.38
CA GLY A 74 -9.10 7.14 -5.03
C GLY A 74 -10.41 7.42 -5.78
N LEU A 75 -10.43 7.16 -7.10
CA LEU A 75 -11.63 7.30 -7.93
C LEU A 75 -12.77 6.39 -7.43
N GLU A 76 -12.47 5.13 -7.13
CA GLU A 76 -13.44 4.16 -6.59
C GLU A 76 -13.98 4.56 -5.23
N THR A 77 -13.15 5.18 -4.39
CA THR A 77 -13.58 5.66 -3.07
C THR A 77 -14.68 6.71 -3.16
N ARG A 78 -14.69 7.50 -4.23
CA ARG A 78 -15.64 8.59 -4.47
C ARG A 78 -16.81 8.21 -5.38
N SER A 79 -16.77 7.06 -6.08
CA SER A 79 -17.87 6.60 -6.94
C SER A 79 -18.97 5.84 -6.19
N ILE A 80 -18.68 5.32 -4.98
CA ILE A 80 -19.63 4.58 -4.15
C ILE A 80 -20.91 5.36 -3.77
N PRO A 81 -20.90 6.69 -3.50
CA PRO A 81 -22.12 7.42 -3.19
C PRO A 81 -23.15 7.43 -4.32
N ALA A 82 -22.74 7.22 -5.58
CA ALA A 82 -23.66 7.20 -6.72
C ALA A 82 -24.38 5.83 -6.88
N MET A 83 -23.80 4.76 -6.34
CA MET A 83 -24.36 3.40 -6.37
C MET A 83 -25.17 3.08 -5.09
N GLU A 84 -25.23 4.02 -4.13
CA GLU A 84 -26.13 3.95 -2.97
C GLU A 84 -27.61 4.20 -3.34
N ALA A 85 -27.89 4.64 -4.57
CA ALA A 85 -29.25 4.78 -5.08
C ALA A 85 -29.92 3.44 -5.42
N ASP A 86 -29.14 2.38 -5.70
CA ASP A 86 -29.65 1.05 -6.07
C ASP A 86 -29.17 -0.04 -5.09
N GLY A 87 -29.83 -0.13 -3.93
CA GLY A 87 -30.13 -1.39 -3.21
C GLY A 87 -29.01 -2.31 -2.70
N ALA A 88 -27.73 -2.10 -3.03
CA ALA A 88 -26.62 -2.95 -2.58
C ALA A 88 -26.14 -2.53 -1.18
N ALA A 89 -26.84 -3.03 -0.17
CA ALA A 89 -26.61 -2.79 1.24
C ALA A 89 -25.20 -3.22 1.70
N VAL A 90 -24.52 -2.31 2.42
CA VAL A 90 -23.55 -2.48 3.55
C VAL A 90 -22.46 -1.37 3.51
N SER A 91 -22.14 -0.78 2.35
CA SER A 91 -20.89 -0.01 2.18
C SER A 91 -20.87 1.44 2.71
N GLY A 92 -21.99 1.99 3.19
CA GLY A 92 -22.05 3.38 3.71
C GLY A 92 -22.82 3.58 5.03
N ARG A 93 -23.50 2.55 5.55
CA ARG A 93 -24.22 2.67 6.83
C ARG A 93 -23.22 2.73 7.98
N GLY A 94 -23.19 3.86 8.69
CA GLY A 94 -22.43 4.03 9.95
C GLY A 94 -20.94 4.38 9.80
N LEU A 95 -20.48 4.68 8.57
CA LEU A 95 -19.14 5.23 8.31
C LEU A 95 -19.18 6.75 8.54
N SER A 96 -18.68 7.20 9.69
CA SER A 96 -18.41 8.62 9.92
C SER A 96 -16.90 8.88 9.79
N LEU A 97 -16.52 10.00 9.18
CA LEU A 97 -15.12 10.45 9.10
C LEU A 97 -14.39 10.39 10.46
N PRO A 98 -14.96 10.88 11.59
CA PRO A 98 -14.27 10.78 12.88
C PRO A 98 -14.09 9.34 13.36
N ARG A 99 -15.04 8.44 13.08
CA ARG A 99 -14.92 7.03 13.47
C ARG A 99 -13.87 6.31 12.62
N LEU A 100 -13.82 6.60 11.31
CA LEU A 100 -12.78 6.08 10.44
C LEU A 100 -11.39 6.56 10.89
N ALA A 101 -11.23 7.86 11.17
CA ALA A 101 -9.98 8.45 11.63
C ALA A 101 -9.56 7.88 13.01
N GLY A 102 -10.50 7.72 13.93
CA GLY A 102 -10.23 7.08 15.23
C GLY A 102 -9.82 5.62 15.09
N SER A 103 -10.41 4.88 14.14
CA SER A 103 -10.05 3.50 13.84
C SER A 103 -8.65 3.40 13.25
N ALA A 104 -8.31 4.27 12.30
CA ALA A 104 -6.98 4.38 11.72
C ALA A 104 -5.92 4.74 12.78
N LEU A 105 -6.20 5.76 13.59
CA LEU A 105 -5.32 6.18 14.67
C LEU A 105 -5.05 5.03 15.65
N LEU A 106 -6.09 4.28 16.05
CA LEU A 106 -5.91 3.16 16.96
C LEU A 106 -5.16 1.99 16.28
N ALA A 107 -5.43 1.73 15.00
CA ALA A 107 -4.75 0.72 14.19
C ALA A 107 -3.27 1.03 13.94
N LEU A 108 -2.88 2.30 14.05
CA LEU A 108 -1.50 2.75 13.98
C LEU A 108 -0.84 2.78 15.37
N LEU A 109 -1.48 3.40 16.36
CA LEU A 109 -0.90 3.63 17.69
C LEU A 109 -0.66 2.33 18.47
N LEU A 110 -1.56 1.34 18.37
CA LEU A 110 -1.38 0.07 19.07
C LEU A 110 -0.15 -0.71 18.62
N PRO A 111 0.01 -1.06 17.32
CA PRO A 111 1.23 -1.74 16.87
C PRO A 111 2.47 -0.84 16.99
N PHE A 112 2.34 0.48 16.85
CA PHE A 112 3.44 1.42 17.09
C PHE A 112 3.96 1.29 18.53
N ALA A 113 3.09 1.50 19.52
CA ALA A 113 3.46 1.46 20.94
C ALA A 113 3.99 0.09 21.33
N ALA A 114 3.33 -0.99 20.87
CA ALA A 114 3.80 -2.35 21.10
C ALA A 114 5.19 -2.60 20.50
N GLY A 115 5.42 -2.13 19.26
CA GLY A 115 6.71 -2.19 18.58
C GLY A 115 7.79 -1.43 19.34
N VAL A 116 7.52 -0.19 19.78
CA VAL A 116 8.45 0.61 20.59
C VAL A 116 8.80 -0.08 21.90
N VAL A 117 7.82 -0.63 22.61
CA VAL A 117 8.04 -1.32 23.90
C VAL A 117 8.91 -2.56 23.69
N VAL A 118 8.57 -3.41 22.73
CA VAL A 118 9.35 -4.63 22.43
C VAL A 118 10.75 -4.28 21.97
N ALA A 119 10.88 -3.27 21.10
CA ALA A 119 12.17 -2.76 20.66
C ALA A 119 13.01 -2.26 21.85
N ARG A 120 12.44 -1.38 22.68
CA ARG A 120 13.16 -0.76 23.80
C ARG A 120 13.57 -1.76 24.88
N ALA A 121 12.74 -2.77 25.14
CA ALA A 121 13.00 -3.79 26.16
C ALA A 121 13.92 -4.92 25.65
N GLY A 122 13.76 -5.32 24.38
CA GLY A 122 14.45 -6.48 23.81
C GLY A 122 15.76 -6.19 23.08
N LEU A 123 15.85 -5.06 22.36
CA LEU A 123 17.02 -4.74 21.52
C LEU A 123 18.32 -4.49 22.28
N PRO A 124 18.33 -3.80 23.45
CA PRO A 124 19.58 -3.54 24.16
C PRO A 124 20.28 -4.82 24.63
N ALA A 125 19.54 -5.93 24.76
CA ALA A 125 20.08 -7.23 25.16
C ALA A 125 20.77 -7.99 24.01
N LEU A 126 20.62 -7.54 22.75
CA LEU A 126 21.16 -8.23 21.58
C LEU A 126 22.38 -7.48 21.00
N PRO A 127 23.54 -8.14 20.87
CA PRO A 127 24.74 -7.51 20.29
C PRO A 127 24.50 -7.01 18.85
N GLY A 128 24.87 -5.76 18.56
CA GLY A 128 24.78 -5.19 17.20
C GLY A 128 23.39 -4.69 16.78
N TRP A 129 22.43 -4.59 17.70
CA TRP A 129 21.08 -4.12 17.40
C TRP A 129 20.81 -2.65 17.70
N GLY A 130 21.69 -2.00 18.47
CA GLY A 130 21.61 -0.56 18.75
C GLY A 130 21.71 0.28 17.49
N ALA A 131 20.97 1.40 17.46
CA ALA A 131 21.04 2.36 16.37
C ALA A 131 22.48 2.95 16.26
N PRO A 132 23.13 2.88 15.08
CA PRO A 132 24.46 3.47 14.87
C PRO A 132 24.56 4.96 15.20
N HIS A 133 23.47 5.70 14.94
CA HIS A 133 23.32 7.12 15.19
C HIS A 133 21.98 7.36 15.94
N GLY A 134 22.01 8.23 16.94
CA GLY A 134 20.86 8.47 17.82
C GLY A 134 20.92 7.66 19.12
N ASN A 135 19.90 7.82 19.97
CA ASN A 135 19.78 7.10 21.23
C ASN A 135 18.89 5.85 21.07
N GLU A 136 18.89 4.97 22.06
CA GLU A 136 18.07 3.74 22.05
C GLU A 136 16.57 4.02 21.81
N TRP A 137 16.07 5.18 22.27
CA TRP A 137 14.69 5.60 22.07
C TRP A 137 14.39 5.92 20.61
N THR A 138 15.29 6.61 19.91
CA THR A 138 15.11 6.93 18.49
C THR A 138 15.08 5.68 17.63
N GLY A 139 15.94 4.68 17.92
CA GLY A 139 15.89 3.38 17.25
C GLY A 139 14.62 2.59 17.58
N ALA A 140 14.17 2.62 18.83
CA ALA A 140 12.90 1.97 19.22
C ALA A 140 11.69 2.62 18.55
N ILE A 141 11.64 3.95 18.47
CA ILE A 141 10.60 4.71 17.76
C ILE A 141 10.64 4.40 16.26
N ALA A 142 11.83 4.33 15.65
CA ALA A 142 12.00 3.96 14.25
C ALA A 142 11.42 2.56 13.96
N ILE A 143 11.72 1.57 14.82
CA ILE A 143 11.18 0.21 14.69
C ILE A 143 9.67 0.19 14.93
N GLY A 144 9.18 0.88 15.96
CA GLY A 144 7.75 1.02 16.22
C GLY A 144 7.01 1.62 15.03
N LEU A 145 7.59 2.64 14.38
CA LEU A 145 7.04 3.26 13.18
C LEU A 145 6.92 2.23 12.06
N CYS A 146 7.97 1.49 11.72
CA CYS A 146 7.91 0.44 10.70
C CYS A 146 6.89 -0.68 11.05
N VAL A 147 6.85 -1.12 12.31
CA VAL A 147 5.91 -2.16 12.78
C VAL A 147 4.46 -1.70 12.65
N ALA A 148 4.15 -0.41 12.76
CA ALA A 148 2.78 0.10 12.63
C ALA A 148 2.27 0.16 11.18
N VAL A 149 3.15 0.36 10.21
CA VAL A 149 2.80 0.74 8.83
C VAL A 149 1.99 -0.32 8.09
N SER A 150 1.09 0.17 7.24
CA SER A 150 0.34 -0.58 6.23
C SER A 150 0.81 -0.13 4.83
N ALA A 151 1.17 -1.05 3.93
CA ALA A 151 1.62 -0.71 2.57
C ALA A 151 0.44 -0.53 1.62
N LEU A 152 0.11 0.73 1.32
CA LEU A 152 -1.00 1.11 0.45
C LEU A 152 -0.94 0.50 -0.96
N PRO A 153 0.19 0.51 -1.71
CA PRO A 153 0.23 -0.01 -3.08
C PRO A 153 -0.19 -1.48 -3.17
N VAL A 154 0.36 -2.29 -2.27
CA VAL A 154 0.13 -3.73 -2.27
C VAL A 154 -1.30 -4.01 -1.82
N LEU A 155 -1.80 -3.27 -0.82
CA LEU A 155 -3.17 -3.39 -0.37
C LEU A 155 -4.17 -3.07 -1.48
N VAL A 156 -3.94 -2.02 -2.28
CA VAL A 156 -4.82 -1.72 -3.45
C VAL A 156 -4.83 -2.90 -4.42
N GLY A 157 -3.67 -3.49 -4.71
CA GLY A 157 -3.59 -4.66 -5.56
C GLY A 157 -4.40 -5.83 -5.02
N ILE A 158 -4.23 -6.15 -3.73
CA ILE A 158 -4.98 -7.21 -3.04
C ILE A 158 -6.49 -6.94 -3.10
N VAL A 159 -6.93 -5.72 -2.78
CA VAL A 159 -8.36 -5.34 -2.73
C VAL A 159 -9.03 -5.45 -4.10
N ARG A 160 -8.31 -5.12 -5.18
CA ARG A 160 -8.82 -5.27 -6.54
C ARG A 160 -9.05 -6.72 -6.96
N GLU A 161 -8.27 -7.65 -6.41
CA GLU A 161 -8.44 -9.09 -6.62
C GLU A 161 -9.55 -9.70 -5.76
N LEU A 162 -10.08 -8.97 -4.78
CA LEU A 162 -11.21 -9.44 -3.97
C LEU A 162 -12.49 -9.53 -4.80
N GLN A 163 -13.32 -10.52 -4.47
CA GLN A 163 -14.67 -10.65 -5.00
C GLN A 163 -15.54 -9.46 -4.60
N ASP A 164 -16.58 -9.17 -5.38
CA ASP A 164 -17.44 -7.99 -5.18
C ASP A 164 -18.05 -7.93 -3.76
N ARG A 165 -18.45 -9.09 -3.20
CA ARG A 165 -18.95 -9.20 -1.81
C ARG A 165 -17.94 -8.75 -0.73
N HIS A 166 -16.65 -8.82 -1.01
CA HIS A 166 -15.57 -8.48 -0.08
C HIS A 166 -14.90 -7.14 -0.42
N ARG A 167 -15.15 -6.59 -1.60
CA ARG A 167 -14.59 -5.30 -2.05
C ARG A 167 -15.01 -4.15 -1.13
N ALA A 168 -16.21 -4.22 -0.53
CA ALA A 168 -16.66 -3.25 0.47
C ALA A 168 -15.73 -3.21 1.70
N LEU A 169 -15.32 -4.37 2.23
CA LEU A 169 -14.37 -4.46 3.35
C LEU A 169 -12.99 -3.95 2.94
N GLY A 170 -12.56 -4.30 1.72
CA GLY A 170 -11.32 -3.82 1.14
C GLY A 170 -11.27 -2.29 1.02
N ASN A 171 -12.36 -1.66 0.59
CA ASN A 171 -12.44 -0.21 0.47
C ASN A 171 -12.37 0.49 1.83
N ILE A 172 -12.94 -0.10 2.89
CA ILE A 172 -12.78 0.40 4.27
C ILE A 172 -11.31 0.32 4.68
N ALA A 173 -10.66 -0.82 4.44
CA ALA A 173 -9.23 -1.01 4.74
C ALA A 173 -8.35 -0.02 3.97
N LEU A 174 -8.65 0.25 2.70
CA LEU A 174 -7.93 1.25 1.90
C LEU A 174 -8.04 2.65 2.49
N ARG A 175 -9.25 3.06 2.90
CA ARG A 175 -9.46 4.39 3.51
C ARG A 175 -8.66 4.55 4.82
N ILE A 176 -8.58 3.48 5.63
CA ILE A 176 -7.74 3.47 6.84
C ILE A 176 -6.25 3.53 6.46
N ALA A 177 -5.81 2.69 5.52
CA ALA A 177 -4.41 2.62 5.11
C ALA A 177 -3.87 3.92 4.51
N VAL A 178 -4.71 4.73 3.86
CA VAL A 178 -4.33 6.07 3.37
C VAL A 178 -4.00 7.01 4.54
N ILE A 179 -4.81 6.97 5.60
CA ILE A 179 -4.56 7.75 6.81
C ILE A 179 -3.27 7.25 7.48
N ASP A 180 -3.09 5.93 7.60
CA ASP A 180 -1.88 5.32 8.16
C ASP A 180 -0.62 5.76 7.38
N ASP A 181 -0.66 5.75 6.05
CA ASP A 181 0.47 6.12 5.19
C ASP A 181 0.79 7.63 5.30
N ALA A 182 -0.22 8.51 5.42
CA ALA A 182 0.01 9.93 5.69
C ALA A 182 0.66 10.15 7.08
N VAL A 183 0.23 9.41 8.09
CA VAL A 183 0.82 9.47 9.43
C VAL A 183 2.23 8.88 9.45
N LEU A 184 2.51 7.84 8.66
CA LEU A 184 3.86 7.30 8.48
C LEU A 184 4.83 8.37 8.00
N TRP A 185 4.51 9.03 6.88
CA TRP A 185 5.44 9.98 6.26
C TRP A 185 5.65 11.22 7.13
N THR A 186 4.61 11.69 7.81
CA THR A 186 4.73 12.79 8.79
C THR A 186 5.52 12.35 10.03
N GLY A 187 5.31 11.13 10.52
CA GLY A 187 6.07 10.54 11.63
C GLY A 187 7.55 10.34 11.30
N LEU A 188 7.85 9.83 10.11
CA LEU A 188 9.21 9.67 9.60
C LEU A 188 9.91 11.02 9.47
N ALA A 189 9.26 12.00 8.82
CA ALA A 189 9.81 13.35 8.68
C ALA A 189 10.08 14.00 10.05
N THR A 190 9.14 13.86 11.00
CA THR A 190 9.31 14.37 12.36
C THR A 190 10.47 13.70 13.09
N LEU A 191 10.59 12.38 12.98
CA LEU A 191 11.69 11.63 13.59
C LEU A 191 13.05 12.05 13.03
N LEU A 192 13.14 12.23 11.71
CA LEU A 192 14.35 12.72 11.05
C LEU A 192 14.69 14.16 11.49
N LEU A 193 13.68 15.02 11.64
CA LEU A 193 13.84 16.40 12.12
C LEU A 193 14.39 16.45 13.54
N VAL A 194 13.78 15.70 14.46
CA VAL A 194 14.18 15.66 15.88
C VAL A 194 15.58 15.09 16.05
N THR A 195 15.97 14.14 15.21
CA THR A 195 17.31 13.51 15.26
C THR A 195 18.39 14.33 14.55
N GLY A 196 18.03 15.44 13.91
CA GLY A 196 18.97 16.21 13.07
C GLY A 196 19.44 15.45 11.83
N ALA A 197 18.76 14.35 11.47
CA ALA A 197 19.08 13.51 10.33
C ALA A 197 18.54 14.07 9.00
N VAL A 198 17.75 15.14 9.05
CA VAL A 198 17.40 15.93 7.87
C VAL A 198 18.70 16.55 7.36
N GLY A 199 19.08 16.26 6.12
CA GLY A 199 20.18 17.02 5.49
C GLY A 199 19.80 18.49 5.36
N GLU A 200 20.63 19.31 4.71
CA GLU A 200 20.25 20.66 4.26
C GLU A 200 19.20 20.62 3.14
N VAL A 201 18.12 19.85 3.32
CA VAL A 201 16.94 19.89 2.48
C VAL A 201 16.15 21.10 2.97
N GLY A 202 16.57 22.28 2.50
CA GLY A 202 15.82 23.51 2.72
C GLY A 202 14.39 23.31 2.23
N PHE A 203 13.42 23.39 3.16
CA PHE A 203 12.02 23.44 2.77
C PHE A 203 11.81 24.73 1.98
N ASP A 204 11.69 24.60 0.66
CA ASP A 204 11.38 25.74 -0.20
C ASP A 204 9.92 26.13 0.03
N PHE A 205 9.73 27.11 0.92
CA PHE A 205 8.41 27.62 1.29
C PHE A 205 7.59 28.04 0.06
N THR A 206 8.23 28.55 -0.99
CA THR A 206 7.53 28.98 -2.21
C THR A 206 6.97 27.79 -2.99
N ARG A 207 7.77 26.72 -3.14
CA ARG A 207 7.30 25.47 -3.76
C ARG A 207 6.24 24.77 -2.91
N GLY A 208 6.42 24.75 -1.59
CA GLY A 208 5.43 24.20 -0.66
C GLY A 208 4.10 24.93 -0.74
N ALA A 209 4.10 26.26 -0.71
CA ALA A 209 2.89 27.08 -0.87
C ALA A 209 2.22 26.84 -2.23
N PHE A 210 2.99 26.75 -3.31
CA PHE A 210 2.46 26.45 -4.63
C PHE A 210 1.83 25.04 -4.69
N ALA A 211 2.45 24.04 -4.06
CA ALA A 211 1.88 22.70 -3.94
C ALA A 211 0.54 22.70 -3.19
N VAL A 212 0.42 23.46 -2.09
CA VAL A 212 -0.88 23.64 -1.40
C VAL A 212 -1.92 24.26 -2.33
N VAL A 213 -1.55 25.32 -3.06
CA VAL A 213 -2.45 25.96 -4.05
C VAL A 213 -2.91 24.97 -5.10
N VAL A 214 -2.03 24.11 -5.61
CA VAL A 214 -2.39 23.05 -6.57
C VAL A 214 -3.40 22.07 -5.96
N LEU A 215 -3.21 21.61 -4.72
CA LEU A 215 -4.17 20.73 -4.04
C LEU A 215 -5.54 21.40 -3.85
N VAL A 216 -5.56 22.67 -3.43
CA VAL A 216 -6.80 23.45 -3.31
C VAL A 216 -7.47 23.60 -4.67
N ALA A 217 -6.70 23.92 -5.72
CA ALA A 217 -7.22 24.05 -7.07
C ALA A 217 -7.82 22.73 -7.59
N LEU A 218 -7.18 21.59 -7.37
CA LEU A 218 -7.73 20.27 -7.71
C LEU A 218 -9.05 19.98 -6.99
N ALA A 219 -9.13 20.31 -5.69
CA ALA A 219 -10.34 20.13 -4.89
C ALA A 219 -11.49 21.03 -5.38
N LEU A 220 -11.22 22.31 -5.63
CA LEU A 220 -12.20 23.28 -6.15
C LEU A 220 -12.65 22.94 -7.56
N ALA A 221 -11.71 22.58 -8.44
CA ALA A 221 -12.02 22.17 -9.80
C ALA A 221 -12.84 20.88 -9.79
N GLY A 222 -12.51 19.90 -8.95
CA GLY A 222 -13.31 18.69 -8.75
C GLY A 222 -14.75 18.99 -8.29
N GLN A 223 -14.99 20.05 -7.52
CA GLN A 223 -16.33 20.52 -7.17
C GLN A 223 -17.02 21.24 -8.35
N GLY A 224 -16.30 22.11 -9.06
CA GLY A 224 -16.82 22.84 -10.22
C GLY A 224 -17.22 21.93 -11.38
N LEU A 225 -16.42 20.89 -11.64
CA LEU A 225 -16.67 19.88 -12.67
C LEU A 225 -17.95 19.07 -12.45
N ARG A 226 -18.50 19.06 -11.23
CA ARG A 226 -19.81 18.44 -10.93
C ARG A 226 -20.96 19.14 -11.66
N ARG A 227 -20.82 20.43 -12.00
CA ARG A 227 -21.85 21.19 -12.73
C ARG A 227 -21.94 20.81 -14.21
N PHE A 228 -20.92 20.14 -14.76
CA PHE A 228 -20.85 19.74 -16.15
C PHE A 228 -21.33 18.30 -16.33
N ALA A 229 -22.63 18.11 -16.56
CA ALA A 229 -23.25 16.78 -16.66
C ALA A 229 -22.68 15.91 -17.81
N SER A 230 -22.23 16.53 -18.89
CA SER A 230 -21.76 15.84 -20.11
C SER A 230 -20.38 16.35 -20.56
N PRO A 231 -19.29 15.88 -19.92
CA PRO A 231 -17.95 16.25 -20.36
C PRO A 231 -17.60 15.62 -21.72
N PRO A 232 -16.83 16.33 -22.56
CA PRO A 232 -16.40 15.81 -23.85
C PRO A 232 -15.43 14.63 -23.66
N GLY A 233 -15.72 13.49 -24.30
CA GLY A 233 -15.01 12.22 -24.06
C GLY A 233 -13.50 12.29 -24.28
N TRP A 234 -13.03 13.07 -25.26
CA TRP A 234 -11.61 13.22 -25.56
C TRP A 234 -10.80 13.91 -24.45
N LEU A 235 -11.46 14.72 -23.61
CA LEU A 235 -10.81 15.48 -22.54
C LEU A 235 -10.62 14.64 -21.26
N ILE A 236 -11.46 13.63 -21.05
CA ILE A 236 -11.57 12.90 -19.78
C ILE A 236 -10.26 12.18 -19.43
N GLY A 237 -9.65 11.49 -20.39
CA GLY A 237 -8.38 10.77 -20.20
C GLY A 237 -7.21 11.70 -19.86
N PRO A 238 -6.90 12.71 -20.71
CA PRO A 238 -5.86 13.69 -20.43
C PRO A 238 -6.07 14.43 -19.11
N LEU A 239 -7.31 14.80 -18.78
CA LEU A 239 -7.62 15.47 -17.53
C LEU A 239 -7.36 14.57 -16.32
N ALA A 240 -7.73 13.30 -16.38
CA ALA A 240 -7.46 12.33 -15.32
C ALA A 240 -5.95 12.15 -15.11
N ALA A 241 -5.17 12.06 -16.19
CA ALA A 241 -3.72 11.99 -16.13
C ALA A 241 -3.10 13.27 -15.53
N ALA A 242 -3.60 14.44 -15.90
CA ALA A 242 -3.19 15.71 -15.32
C ALA A 242 -3.52 15.80 -13.82
N TRP A 243 -4.70 15.32 -13.40
CA TRP A 243 -5.10 15.23 -12.00
C TRP A 243 -4.15 14.36 -11.19
N LEU A 244 -3.87 13.14 -11.69
CA LEU A 244 -2.92 12.21 -11.09
C LEU A 244 -1.55 12.87 -10.93
N ALA A 245 -1.00 13.43 -12.02
CA ALA A 245 0.33 14.04 -12.02
C ALA A 245 0.42 15.24 -11.08
N ALA A 246 -0.59 16.12 -11.09
CA ALA A 246 -0.64 17.30 -10.24
C ALA A 246 -0.73 16.92 -8.75
N GLY A 247 -1.56 15.93 -8.40
CA GLY A 247 -1.66 15.44 -7.03
C GLY A 247 -0.36 14.80 -6.55
N ALA A 248 0.21 13.89 -7.35
CA ALA A 248 1.47 13.22 -7.04
C ALA A 248 2.61 14.23 -6.84
N TRP A 249 2.74 15.19 -7.76
CA TRP A 249 3.75 16.26 -7.70
C TRP A 249 3.57 17.16 -6.47
N ALA A 250 2.33 17.57 -6.17
CA ALA A 250 2.06 18.44 -5.03
C ALA A 250 2.40 17.72 -3.70
N SER A 251 2.03 16.45 -3.56
CA SER A 251 2.39 15.63 -2.40
C SER A 251 3.91 15.51 -2.23
N ALA A 252 4.62 15.15 -3.31
CA ALA A 252 6.09 15.06 -3.33
C ALA A 252 6.75 16.35 -2.85
N THR A 253 6.25 17.49 -3.35
CA THR A 253 6.80 18.82 -3.07
C THR A 253 6.58 19.23 -1.61
N LEU A 254 5.55 18.71 -0.95
CA LEU A 254 5.30 18.90 0.47
C LEU A 254 6.14 17.98 1.36
N GLY A 255 7.02 17.16 0.78
CA GLY A 255 7.80 16.15 1.52
C GLY A 255 6.96 14.93 1.93
N LEU A 256 5.74 14.81 1.41
CA LEU A 256 4.91 13.61 1.53
C LEU A 256 5.15 12.71 0.32
N HIS A 257 4.66 11.48 0.41
CA HIS A 257 4.85 10.53 -0.66
C HIS A 257 3.91 10.74 -1.85
N GLU A 258 4.37 10.48 -3.07
CA GLU A 258 3.63 10.75 -4.32
C GLU A 258 2.34 9.94 -4.41
N LEU A 259 2.33 8.75 -3.82
CA LEU A 259 1.20 7.84 -3.80
C LEU A 259 -0.03 8.43 -3.10
N LEU A 260 0.18 9.15 -1.99
CA LEU A 260 -0.87 9.85 -1.26
C LEU A 260 -1.51 10.91 -2.17
N GLY A 261 -0.68 11.69 -2.84
CA GLY A 261 -1.10 12.68 -3.82
C GLY A 261 -1.94 12.10 -4.96
N ALA A 262 -1.49 10.97 -5.52
CA ALA A 262 -2.23 10.24 -6.56
C ALA A 262 -3.59 9.75 -6.04
N TYR A 263 -3.64 9.11 -4.86
CA TYR A 263 -4.89 8.65 -4.27
C TYR A 263 -5.88 9.81 -4.02
N TYR A 264 -5.44 10.89 -3.36
CA TYR A 264 -6.32 12.01 -3.06
C TYR A 264 -6.75 12.77 -4.30
N ALA A 265 -5.91 12.91 -5.32
CA ALA A 265 -6.33 13.46 -6.61
C ALA A 265 -7.48 12.65 -7.23
N GLY A 266 -7.39 11.31 -7.22
CA GLY A 266 -8.49 10.45 -7.64
C GLY A 266 -9.74 10.68 -6.81
N ALA A 267 -9.59 10.74 -5.48
CA ALA A 267 -10.68 10.98 -4.55
C ALA A 267 -11.31 12.38 -4.64
N MET A 268 -10.64 13.35 -5.30
CA MET A 268 -11.14 14.71 -5.53
C MET A 268 -11.93 14.86 -6.84
N MET A 269 -11.75 13.96 -7.81
CA MET A 269 -12.33 14.05 -9.15
C MET A 269 -13.87 13.91 -9.15
N ALA A 270 -14.60 14.59 -10.03
CA ALA A 270 -16.06 14.64 -9.98
C ALA A 270 -16.73 13.29 -10.40
N PRO A 271 -17.75 12.76 -9.69
CA PRO A 271 -18.34 11.44 -9.99
C PRO A 271 -18.88 11.25 -11.41
N ASN A 272 -19.49 12.28 -11.98
CA ASN A 272 -19.97 12.33 -13.38
C ASN A 272 -18.84 12.19 -14.41
N TRP A 273 -17.62 12.56 -14.07
CA TRP A 273 -16.43 12.35 -14.91
C TRP A 273 -15.84 10.96 -14.69
N ILE A 274 -15.82 10.50 -13.42
CA ILE A 274 -15.40 9.13 -13.07
C ILE A 274 -16.23 8.08 -13.82
N ALA A 275 -17.55 8.27 -13.90
CA ALA A 275 -18.47 7.35 -14.57
C ALA A 275 -18.17 7.13 -16.07
N ARG A 276 -17.39 8.01 -16.70
CA ARG A 276 -16.98 7.92 -18.11
C ARG A 276 -15.54 7.42 -18.28
N LEU A 277 -14.80 7.25 -17.19
CA LEU A 277 -13.48 6.62 -17.20
C LEU A 277 -13.64 5.11 -17.10
N PRO A 278 -12.86 4.32 -17.87
CA PRO A 278 -12.82 2.88 -17.71
C PRO A 278 -11.95 2.51 -16.50
N VAL A 279 -12.36 2.91 -15.30
CA VAL A 279 -11.59 2.81 -14.05
C VAL A 279 -11.14 1.38 -13.78
N GLU A 280 -12.01 0.40 -13.99
CA GLU A 280 -11.70 -1.02 -13.80
C GLU A 280 -10.62 -1.49 -14.78
N ARG A 281 -10.65 -1.03 -16.04
CA ARG A 281 -9.64 -1.40 -17.05
C ARG A 281 -8.31 -0.72 -16.75
N LEU A 282 -8.32 0.55 -16.32
CA LEU A 282 -7.12 1.27 -15.91
C LEU A 282 -6.49 0.62 -14.68
N GLY A 283 -7.30 0.25 -13.69
CA GLY A 283 -6.85 -0.46 -12.50
C GLY A 283 -6.31 -1.85 -12.81
N ALA A 284 -6.93 -2.59 -13.74
CA ALA A 284 -6.44 -3.89 -14.20
C ALA A 284 -5.13 -3.76 -14.98
N LEU A 285 -5.00 -2.76 -15.86
CA LEU A 285 -3.74 -2.45 -16.56
C LEU A 285 -2.63 -2.12 -15.56
N ALA A 286 -2.93 -1.24 -14.59
CA ALA A 286 -2.02 -0.89 -13.52
C ALA A 286 -1.57 -2.14 -12.74
N LEU A 287 -2.51 -2.96 -12.29
CA LEU A 287 -2.23 -4.12 -11.43
C LEU A 287 -1.53 -5.26 -12.17
N PHE A 288 -1.99 -5.62 -13.37
CA PHE A 288 -1.54 -6.83 -14.06
C PHE A 288 -0.37 -6.61 -15.03
N VAL A 289 -0.09 -5.37 -15.42
CA VAL A 289 0.94 -5.07 -16.43
C VAL A 289 2.01 -4.14 -15.89
N LEU A 290 1.64 -3.01 -15.29
CA LEU A 290 2.62 -1.98 -14.91
C LEU A 290 3.21 -2.22 -13.51
N ALA A 291 2.38 -2.22 -12.46
CA ALA A 291 2.80 -2.39 -11.06
C ALA A 291 3.67 -3.65 -10.78
N PRO A 292 3.53 -4.78 -11.50
CA PRO A 292 4.39 -5.93 -11.32
C PRO A 292 5.87 -5.63 -11.58
N LEU A 293 6.17 -4.76 -12.54
CA LEU A 293 7.54 -4.30 -12.78
C LEU A 293 8.08 -3.65 -11.50
N PHE A 294 7.31 -2.75 -10.88
CA PHE A 294 7.73 -2.12 -9.63
C PHE A 294 7.89 -3.14 -8.51
N PHE A 295 6.90 -3.98 -8.26
CA PHE A 295 6.94 -5.01 -7.22
C PHE A 295 8.11 -6.00 -7.40
N GLY A 296 8.43 -6.36 -8.64
CA GLY A 296 9.57 -7.20 -8.99
C GLY A 296 10.92 -6.56 -8.66
N HIS A 297 11.14 -5.35 -9.14
CA HIS A 297 12.33 -4.56 -8.82
C HIS A 297 12.47 -4.31 -7.32
N SER A 298 11.35 -4.16 -6.62
CA SER A 298 11.33 -4.01 -5.17
C SER A 298 11.86 -5.25 -4.47
N GLY A 299 11.47 -6.44 -4.95
CA GLY A 299 12.00 -7.72 -4.46
C GLY A 299 13.50 -7.86 -4.71
N LEU A 300 14.01 -7.38 -5.84
CA LEU A 300 15.45 -7.41 -6.15
C LEU A 300 16.31 -6.57 -5.19
N ARG A 301 15.73 -5.54 -4.58
CA ARG A 301 16.45 -4.66 -3.63
C ARG A 301 16.51 -5.23 -2.22
N ILE A 302 15.81 -6.33 -1.96
CA ILE A 302 15.86 -7.02 -0.68
C ILE A 302 17.15 -7.82 -0.63
N ASP A 303 17.97 -7.54 0.36
CA ASP A 303 19.18 -8.31 0.62
C ASP A 303 18.81 -9.74 1.04
N GLY A 304 19.31 -10.75 0.33
CA GLY A 304 19.08 -12.15 0.65
C GLY A 304 19.74 -12.56 1.97
N ASP A 305 20.87 -11.93 2.32
CA ASP A 305 21.62 -12.21 3.54
C ASP A 305 20.87 -11.69 4.78
N ALA A 306 19.97 -10.71 4.61
CA ALA A 306 19.08 -10.23 5.65
C ALA A 306 18.05 -11.28 6.12
N LEU A 307 17.78 -12.34 5.32
CA LEU A 307 16.80 -13.39 5.60
C LEU A 307 17.34 -14.56 6.45
N GLY A 308 18.36 -14.33 7.27
CA GLY A 308 18.88 -15.35 8.18
C GLY A 308 17.85 -15.91 9.18
N TRP A 309 18.12 -17.09 9.73
CA TRP A 309 17.23 -17.78 10.67
C TRP A 309 16.84 -16.95 11.90
N THR A 310 17.79 -16.18 12.44
CA THR A 310 17.57 -15.26 13.56
C THR A 310 16.61 -14.13 13.18
N SER A 311 16.82 -13.51 12.01
CA SER A 311 15.95 -12.46 11.48
C SER A 311 14.53 -12.97 11.27
N MET A 312 14.39 -14.18 10.73
CA MET A 312 13.10 -14.83 10.52
C MET A 312 12.33 -15.05 11.83
N GLY A 313 13.00 -15.52 12.88
CA GLY A 313 12.37 -15.76 14.19
C GLY A 313 11.82 -14.47 14.82
N ILE A 314 12.62 -13.40 14.80
CA ILE A 314 12.22 -12.10 15.36
C ILE A 314 11.14 -11.44 14.48
N ALA A 315 11.28 -11.52 13.16
CA ALA A 315 10.27 -11.02 12.22
C ALA A 315 8.93 -11.75 12.39
N ALA A 316 8.93 -13.06 12.63
CA ALA A 316 7.72 -13.82 12.94
C ALA A 316 7.08 -13.34 14.25
N GLY A 317 7.88 -13.08 15.30
CA GLY A 317 7.39 -12.50 16.55
C GLY A 317 6.76 -11.12 16.35
N LEU A 318 7.45 -10.23 15.63
CA LEU A 318 6.94 -8.89 15.29
C LEU A 318 5.70 -8.94 14.38
N PHE A 319 5.62 -9.93 13.49
CA PHE A 319 4.44 -10.17 12.67
C PHE A 319 3.24 -10.53 13.54
N LEU A 320 3.39 -11.48 14.47
CA LEU A 320 2.32 -11.86 15.38
C LEU A 320 1.88 -10.68 16.26
N LEU A 321 2.85 -9.90 16.76
CA LEU A 321 2.59 -8.68 17.53
C LEU A 321 1.80 -7.65 16.71
N SER A 322 2.29 -7.29 15.52
CA SER A 322 1.65 -6.33 14.62
C SER A 322 0.25 -6.79 14.22
N ALA A 323 0.11 -8.06 13.82
CA ALA A 323 -1.15 -8.61 13.35
C ALA A 323 -2.20 -8.63 14.47
N SER A 324 -1.82 -9.11 15.66
CA SER A 324 -2.72 -9.10 16.81
C SER A 324 -3.11 -7.69 17.23
N ALA A 325 -2.17 -6.74 17.25
CA ALA A 325 -2.44 -5.34 17.58
C ALA A 325 -3.40 -4.69 16.58
N LYS A 326 -3.23 -4.91 15.26
CA LYS A 326 -4.15 -4.39 14.23
C LYS A 326 -5.54 -5.01 14.28
N LEU A 327 -5.61 -6.33 14.48
CA LEU A 327 -6.88 -7.03 14.67
C LEU A 327 -7.61 -6.51 15.92
N ALA A 328 -6.88 -6.34 17.03
CA ALA A 328 -7.42 -5.79 18.26
C ALA A 328 -7.87 -4.33 18.10
N ALA A 329 -7.10 -3.48 17.42
CA ALA A 329 -7.43 -2.10 17.18
C ALA A 329 -8.79 -1.94 16.46
N ILE A 330 -8.93 -2.64 15.34
CA ILE A 330 -10.17 -2.60 14.55
C ILE A 330 -11.33 -3.24 15.32
N ARG A 331 -11.05 -4.25 16.15
CA ARG A 331 -12.08 -4.88 17.01
C ARG A 331 -12.55 -3.99 18.15
N LEU A 332 -11.66 -3.20 18.74
CA LEU A 332 -11.93 -2.27 19.83
C LEU A 332 -12.66 -1.02 19.32
N TYR A 333 -12.23 -0.51 18.17
CA TYR A 333 -12.81 0.68 17.55
C TYR A 333 -13.11 0.45 16.06
N PRO A 334 -14.23 -0.23 15.75
CA PRO A 334 -14.58 -0.58 14.39
C PRO A 334 -14.90 0.68 13.56
N PRO A 335 -14.46 0.75 12.30
CA PRO A 335 -14.63 1.93 11.43
C PRO A 335 -16.10 2.15 11.01
N SER A 336 -16.95 1.13 11.16
CA SER A 336 -18.40 1.22 11.00
C SER A 336 -19.11 0.38 12.05
N SER A 337 -20.22 0.89 12.58
CA SER A 337 -21.11 0.13 13.47
C SER A 337 -21.88 -0.98 12.75
N ALA A 338 -21.88 -1.00 11.43
CA ALA A 338 -22.56 -2.03 10.66
C ALA A 338 -21.73 -3.32 10.49
N LEU A 339 -20.42 -3.28 10.80
CA LEU A 339 -19.54 -4.44 10.62
C LEU A 339 -19.74 -5.46 11.74
N ASP A 340 -19.89 -6.72 11.35
CA ASP A 340 -19.89 -7.83 12.29
C ASP A 340 -18.46 -8.14 12.79
N ARG A 341 -18.35 -9.10 13.73
CA ARG A 341 -17.04 -9.47 14.30
C ARG A 341 -16.08 -10.02 13.25
N ARG A 342 -16.55 -10.79 12.28
CA ARG A 342 -15.71 -11.42 11.25
C ARG A 342 -15.25 -10.40 10.21
N GLU A 343 -16.14 -9.51 9.80
CA GLU A 343 -15.86 -8.39 8.91
C GLU A 343 -14.85 -7.44 9.51
N THR A 344 -14.99 -7.13 10.80
CA THR A 344 -14.05 -6.30 11.57
C THR A 344 -12.65 -6.94 11.60
N LEU A 345 -12.57 -8.25 11.87
CA LEU A 345 -11.29 -8.98 11.83
C LEU A 345 -10.73 -9.09 10.41
N ALA A 346 -11.59 -9.20 9.39
CA ALA A 346 -11.17 -9.23 7.99
C ALA A 346 -10.55 -7.88 7.56
N VAL A 347 -11.13 -6.74 7.98
CA VAL A 347 -10.53 -5.41 7.77
C VAL A 347 -9.17 -5.33 8.47
N GLY A 348 -9.07 -5.74 9.74
CA GLY A 348 -7.79 -5.76 10.46
C GLY A 348 -6.72 -6.64 9.80
N ALA A 349 -7.13 -7.79 9.23
CA ALA A 349 -6.23 -8.67 8.49
C ALA A 349 -5.70 -8.04 7.20
N LEU A 350 -6.50 -7.22 6.50
CA LEU A 350 -6.05 -6.48 5.33
C LEU A 350 -5.03 -5.39 5.71
N LEU A 351 -5.20 -4.73 6.86
CA LEU A 351 -4.25 -3.70 7.33
C LEU A 351 -2.89 -4.28 7.76
N GLN A 352 -2.78 -5.59 7.92
CA GLN A 352 -1.48 -6.24 8.11
C GLN A 352 -0.63 -6.22 6.82
N CYS A 353 -1.22 -5.89 5.66
CA CYS A 353 -0.47 -5.76 4.43
C CYS A 353 0.67 -4.76 4.62
N LYS A 354 1.90 -5.29 4.60
CA LYS A 354 3.13 -4.53 4.55
C LYS A 354 3.70 -4.64 3.13
N GLY A 355 4.90 -4.13 2.88
CA GLY A 355 5.51 -4.21 1.57
C GLY A 355 6.47 -3.06 1.33
N LEU A 356 6.53 -2.58 0.09
CA LEU A 356 7.56 -1.64 -0.32
C LEU A 356 7.62 -0.37 0.54
N MET A 357 6.48 0.23 0.87
CA MET A 357 6.46 1.52 1.57
C MET A 357 7.20 1.48 2.90
N GLU A 358 7.05 0.36 3.63
CA GLU A 358 7.79 0.10 4.85
C GLU A 358 9.28 -0.10 4.57
N ILE A 359 9.63 -0.84 3.52
CA ILE A 359 11.04 -1.06 3.14
C ILE A 359 11.72 0.28 2.79
N VAL A 360 11.03 1.18 2.09
CA VAL A 360 11.55 2.53 1.79
C VAL A 360 11.78 3.31 3.07
N ALA A 361 10.80 3.36 3.97
CA ALA A 361 10.96 4.03 5.25
C ALA A 361 12.12 3.43 6.08
N ALA A 362 12.20 2.09 6.15
CA ALA A 362 13.28 1.39 6.83
C ALA A 362 14.65 1.66 6.18
N THR A 363 14.71 1.78 4.86
CA THR A 363 15.95 2.13 4.14
C THR A 363 16.40 3.54 4.51
N ILE A 364 15.49 4.53 4.47
CA ILE A 364 15.80 5.90 4.86
C ILE A 364 16.30 5.96 6.31
N LEU A 365 15.64 5.24 7.22
CA LEU A 365 16.04 5.19 8.63
C LEU A 365 17.39 4.50 8.82
N HIS A 366 17.68 3.43 8.06
CA HIS A 366 18.95 2.73 8.08
C HIS A 366 20.09 3.59 7.54
N ASP A 367 19.90 4.26 6.41
CA ASP A 367 20.87 5.17 5.78
C ASP A 367 21.22 6.35 6.71
N LYS A 368 20.27 6.78 7.54
CA LYS A 368 20.46 7.81 8.57
C LYS A 368 21.02 7.28 9.89
N GLY A 369 21.33 5.98 9.95
CA GLY A 369 21.87 5.32 11.13
C GLY A 369 20.88 5.15 12.28
N LEU A 370 19.58 5.38 12.06
CA LEU A 370 18.55 5.18 13.07
C LEU A 370 18.15 3.69 13.21
N LEU A 371 18.52 2.85 12.24
CA LEU A 371 18.38 1.40 12.29
C LEU A 371 19.72 0.72 12.09
N SER A 372 20.02 -0.29 12.90
CA SER A 372 21.13 -1.21 12.65
C SER A 372 20.85 -2.10 11.44
N ALA A 373 21.90 -2.70 10.86
CA ALA A 373 21.75 -3.66 9.77
C ALA A 373 20.84 -4.85 10.16
N ASN A 374 20.95 -5.32 11.41
CA ASN A 374 20.11 -6.38 11.94
C ASN A 374 18.63 -5.96 12.03
N ALA A 375 18.35 -4.76 12.57
CA ALA A 375 16.99 -4.25 12.66
C ALA A 375 16.38 -4.04 11.27
N PHE A 376 17.15 -3.47 10.33
CA PHE A 376 16.76 -3.33 8.94
C PHE A 376 16.40 -4.68 8.31
N ALA A 377 17.27 -5.69 8.47
CA ALA A 377 17.05 -7.03 7.95
C ALA A 377 15.75 -7.68 8.47
N VAL A 378 15.47 -7.52 9.76
CA VAL A 378 14.25 -8.03 10.39
C VAL A 378 13.00 -7.30 9.90
N LEU A 379 13.05 -5.98 9.74
CA LEU A 379 11.93 -5.20 9.22
C LEU A 379 11.63 -5.54 7.75
N VAL A 380 12.66 -5.75 6.94
CA VAL A 380 12.49 -6.23 5.56
C VAL A 380 11.87 -7.63 5.55
N THR A 381 12.35 -8.53 6.40
CA THR A 381 11.78 -9.88 6.54
C THR A 381 10.32 -9.84 6.99
N LEU A 382 10.00 -8.97 7.96
CA LEU A 382 8.65 -8.71 8.44
C LEU A 382 7.74 -8.23 7.31
N ALA A 383 8.20 -7.28 6.48
CA ALA A 383 7.45 -6.74 5.36
C ALA A 383 7.06 -7.86 4.37
N VAL A 384 8.01 -8.73 4.00
CA VAL A 384 7.77 -9.87 3.11
C VAL A 384 6.79 -10.87 3.74
N LEU A 385 7.08 -11.33 4.95
CA LEU A 385 6.27 -12.32 5.68
C LEU A 385 4.81 -11.85 5.80
N SER A 386 4.65 -10.60 6.22
CA SER A 386 3.35 -9.99 6.44
C SER A 386 2.54 -9.84 5.15
N THR A 387 3.19 -9.46 4.06
CA THR A 387 2.58 -9.38 2.73
C THR A 387 2.05 -10.73 2.26
N VAL A 388 2.87 -11.78 2.36
CA VAL A 388 2.50 -13.14 1.95
C VAL A 388 1.35 -13.68 2.79
N LEU A 389 1.34 -13.40 4.10
CA LEU A 389 0.32 -13.89 5.03
C LEU A 389 -0.99 -13.10 5.03
N THR A 390 -1.01 -11.87 4.49
CA THR A 390 -2.22 -11.02 4.44
C THR A 390 -3.39 -11.70 3.73
N GLY A 391 -3.17 -12.24 2.53
CA GLY A 391 -4.23 -12.91 1.76
C GLY A 391 -4.81 -14.16 2.46
N PRO A 392 -3.99 -15.11 2.93
CA PRO A 392 -4.43 -16.21 3.77
C PRO A 392 -5.19 -15.77 5.02
N LEU A 393 -4.67 -14.79 5.78
CA LEU A 393 -5.28 -14.30 7.00
C LEU A 393 -6.65 -13.68 6.74
N PHE A 394 -6.77 -12.88 5.68
CA PHE A 394 -8.05 -12.32 5.25
C PHE A 394 -9.09 -13.40 4.97
N ARG A 395 -8.73 -14.47 4.25
CA ARG A 395 -9.66 -15.57 3.92
C ARG A 395 -10.13 -16.35 5.14
N VAL A 396 -9.30 -16.45 6.19
CA VAL A 396 -9.69 -17.10 7.45
C VAL A 396 -10.85 -16.34 8.10
N PHE A 397 -10.78 -15.00 8.13
CA PHE A 397 -11.81 -14.18 8.78
C PHE A 397 -13.01 -13.86 7.90
N ALA A 398 -12.81 -13.57 6.62
CA ALA A 398 -13.90 -13.27 5.67
C ALA A 398 -14.78 -14.51 5.36
N GLY A 399 -14.29 -15.72 5.67
CA GLY A 399 -14.98 -16.98 5.41
C GLY A 399 -14.82 -17.49 3.97
N ARG A 400 -14.99 -18.81 3.78
CA ARG A 400 -14.93 -19.43 2.44
C ARG A 400 -16.17 -19.07 1.63
N VAL A 401 -15.96 -18.86 0.33
CA VAL A 401 -17.01 -18.73 -0.67
C VAL A 401 -17.80 -20.05 -0.72
N ALA A 402 -19.09 -20.02 -0.36
CA ALA A 402 -20.01 -21.02 -0.88
C ALA A 402 -20.08 -20.80 -2.39
N ARG A 403 -19.77 -21.83 -3.20
CA ARG A 403 -20.04 -21.80 -4.64
C ARG A 403 -21.47 -21.28 -4.86
N PRO A 404 -21.73 -20.43 -5.87
CA PRO A 404 -23.11 -20.07 -6.19
C PRO A 404 -23.89 -21.36 -6.35
N ARG A 405 -24.94 -21.54 -5.53
CA ARG A 405 -25.93 -22.61 -5.76
C ARG A 405 -26.40 -22.39 -7.19
N GLY A 406 -26.28 -23.43 -8.01
CA GLY A 406 -26.67 -23.38 -9.41
C GLY A 406 -28.04 -22.70 -9.53
N LEU A 407 -28.14 -21.73 -10.43
CA LEU A 407 -29.43 -21.22 -10.85
C LEU A 407 -30.29 -22.45 -11.20
N PRO A 408 -31.54 -22.56 -10.70
CA PRO A 408 -32.44 -23.59 -11.16
C PRO A 408 -32.51 -23.47 -12.68
N ALA A 409 -32.28 -24.59 -13.37
CA ALA A 409 -32.41 -24.67 -14.81
C ALA A 409 -33.79 -24.09 -15.18
N HIS A 410 -33.81 -23.11 -16.08
CA HIS A 410 -35.06 -22.68 -16.69
C HIS A 410 -35.75 -23.94 -17.25
N PRO A 411 -37.00 -24.24 -16.86
CA PRO A 411 -37.75 -25.26 -17.54
C PRO A 411 -37.90 -24.80 -18.99
N ALA A 412 -37.41 -25.61 -19.92
CA ALA A 412 -37.73 -25.46 -21.33
C ALA A 412 -39.24 -25.68 -21.49
N SER A 413 -39.94 -24.63 -21.91
CA SER A 413 -41.25 -24.69 -22.57
C SER A 413 -41.41 -23.46 -23.45
#